data_AF-A0A2V8BYC0-F1
#
_entry.id   AF-A0A2V8BYC0-F1
#
_cell.length_a   1.000
_cell.length_b   1.000
_cell.length_c   1.000
_cell.angle_alpha   90.00
_cell.angle_beta   90.00
_cell.angle_gamma   90.00
#
_symmetry.space_group_name_H-M   'P 1'
#
loop_
_entity.id
_entity.type
_entity.pdbx_description
1 polymer ?
#
loop_
_entity_poly.entity_id
_entity_poly.type
_entity_poly.pdbx_seq_one_letter_code
_entity_poly.pdbx_strand_id
1 'polypeptide(L)'
;PARAAAGDSPVERASLTGLTVMSVVVEDLGPLVGNLGLATEALQSDVERRLRQAGLSITPDADAYLYVHVTVADPGASLPLPYVVDVSLMQEVTLPRGVKTRTPLQCPTWSVNRLGLATSNRLRALLSDRVNEFVDQFVTAYRSVNPRG
;
A
#
# COMPACT_ATOMS: atom_id res chain seq x y z
N PRO A 1 -7.09 14.96 -10.25
CA PRO A 1 -6.34 14.41 -9.08
C PRO A 1 -4.85 14.46 -9.37
N ALA A 2 -4.00 14.70 -8.37
CA ALA A 2 -2.55 14.81 -8.53
C ALA A 2 -1.84 13.64 -7.84
N ARG A 3 -0.77 13.12 -8.47
CA ARG A 3 0.15 12.14 -7.87
C ARG A 3 1.08 12.94 -6.96
N ALA A 4 1.10 12.67 -5.66
CA ALA A 4 1.82 13.52 -4.70
C ALA A 4 3.30 13.10 -4.58
N ALA A 5 3.60 11.79 -4.65
CA ALA A 5 4.93 11.22 -4.93
C ALA A 5 4.78 9.74 -5.33
N ALA A 6 5.78 9.15 -5.98
CA ALA A 6 5.86 7.70 -6.13
C ALA A 6 7.30 7.23 -6.30
N GLY A 7 7.68 6.22 -5.52
CA GLY A 7 8.90 5.44 -5.71
C GLY A 7 8.61 4.21 -6.58
N ASP A 8 8.38 4.42 -7.87
CA ASP A 8 8.13 3.36 -8.86
C ASP A 8 9.00 3.56 -10.11
N SER A 9 10.21 4.07 -9.94
CA SER A 9 11.20 4.15 -11.03
C SER A 9 11.93 2.80 -11.17
N PRO A 10 12.75 2.62 -12.23
CA PRO A 10 13.58 1.42 -12.36
C PRO A 10 14.45 1.11 -11.12
N VAL A 11 14.89 2.14 -10.38
CA VAL A 11 15.70 1.97 -9.17
C VAL A 11 14.87 1.34 -8.04
N GLU A 12 13.68 1.87 -7.75
CA GLU A 12 12.79 1.29 -6.75
C GLU A 12 12.31 -0.10 -7.17
N ARG A 13 11.98 -0.31 -8.45
CA ARG A 13 11.59 -1.64 -8.95
C ARG A 13 12.67 -2.69 -8.77
N ALA A 14 13.96 -2.32 -8.93
CA ALA A 14 15.06 -3.26 -8.71
C ALA A 14 15.07 -3.85 -7.29
N SER A 15 14.57 -3.12 -6.28
CA SER A 15 14.45 -3.61 -4.90
C SER A 15 13.47 -4.79 -4.73
N LEU A 16 12.54 -4.97 -5.70
CA LEU A 16 11.53 -6.03 -5.67
C LEU A 16 12.07 -7.38 -6.15
N THR A 17 13.31 -7.44 -6.65
CA THR A 17 13.92 -8.65 -7.22
C THR A 17 14.04 -9.73 -6.16
N GLY A 18 13.59 -10.95 -6.47
CA GLY A 18 13.65 -12.10 -5.57
C GLY A 18 12.60 -12.09 -4.46
N LEU A 19 11.67 -11.14 -4.44
CA LEU A 19 10.61 -11.09 -3.44
C LEU A 19 9.60 -12.24 -3.66
N THR A 20 9.50 -13.15 -2.71
CA THR A 20 8.60 -14.32 -2.80
C THR A 20 7.59 -14.42 -1.66
N VAL A 21 7.93 -13.85 -0.51
CA VAL A 21 7.13 -13.88 0.73
C VAL A 21 7.00 -12.47 1.26
N MET A 22 5.80 -12.09 1.70
CA MET A 22 5.54 -10.83 2.41
C MET A 22 4.31 -10.93 3.31
N SER A 23 4.07 -9.93 4.15
CA SER A 23 2.79 -9.73 4.84
C SER A 23 2.05 -8.52 4.27
N VAL A 24 0.81 -8.30 4.72
CA VAL A 24 0.02 -7.11 4.37
C VAL A 24 -0.41 -6.44 5.67
N VAL A 25 -0.22 -5.13 5.73
CA VAL A 25 -0.63 -4.31 6.87
C VAL A 25 -1.52 -3.21 6.35
N VAL A 26 -2.80 -3.24 6.72
CA VAL A 26 -3.74 -2.14 6.47
C VAL A 26 -3.89 -1.37 7.78
N GLU A 27 -3.53 -0.09 7.77
CA GLU A 27 -3.75 0.77 8.94
C GLU A 27 -5.25 0.92 9.20
N ASP A 28 -5.63 1.14 10.47
CA ASP A 28 -7.01 1.39 10.85
C ASP A 28 -7.58 2.56 10.02
N LEU A 29 -8.65 2.27 9.28
CA LEU A 29 -9.33 3.22 8.41
C LEU A 29 -10.09 4.31 9.20
N GLY A 30 -10.25 4.11 10.51
CA GLY A 30 -10.92 5.02 11.40
C GLY A 30 -12.46 4.98 11.28
N PRO A 31 -13.16 5.62 12.22
CA PRO A 31 -14.61 5.49 12.36
C PRO A 31 -15.39 6.07 11.17
N LEU A 32 -14.89 7.13 10.52
CA LEU A 32 -15.57 7.75 9.38
C LEU A 32 -15.67 6.78 8.20
N VAL A 33 -14.59 6.08 7.88
CA VAL A 33 -14.56 5.11 6.78
C VAL A 33 -15.31 3.84 7.17
N GLY A 34 -15.16 3.38 8.42
CA GLY A 34 -15.90 2.24 8.97
C GLY A 34 -17.43 2.44 8.90
N ASN A 35 -17.93 3.63 9.26
CA ASN A 35 -19.35 3.97 9.20
C ASN A 35 -19.91 4.00 7.77
N LEU A 36 -19.04 4.15 6.76
CA LEU A 36 -19.41 4.04 5.34
C LEU A 36 -19.40 2.59 4.83
N GLY A 37 -19.11 1.63 5.70
CA GLY A 37 -19.18 0.19 5.43
C GLY A 37 -17.91 -0.38 4.78
N LEU A 38 -16.76 0.28 4.93
CA LEU A 38 -15.47 -0.28 4.54
C LEU A 38 -14.70 -0.68 5.80
N ALA A 39 -14.62 -1.99 6.05
CA ALA A 39 -13.87 -2.56 7.16
C ALA A 39 -12.40 -2.81 6.78
N THR A 40 -11.49 -2.58 7.73
CA THR A 40 -10.04 -2.77 7.58
C THR A 40 -9.71 -4.20 7.15
N GLU A 41 -10.34 -5.20 7.77
CA GLU A 41 -10.10 -6.62 7.51
C GLU A 41 -10.59 -7.04 6.11
N ALA A 42 -11.69 -6.44 5.65
CA ALA A 42 -12.23 -6.68 4.32
C ALA A 42 -11.29 -6.13 3.23
N LEU A 43 -10.73 -4.93 3.46
CA LEU A 43 -9.73 -4.34 2.57
C LEU A 43 -8.45 -5.15 2.56
N GLN A 44 -7.94 -5.55 3.73
CA GLN A 44 -6.76 -6.41 3.85
C GLN A 44 -6.96 -7.74 3.09
N SER A 45 -8.10 -8.40 3.29
CA SER A 45 -8.41 -9.67 2.60
C SER A 45 -8.43 -9.55 1.07
N ASP A 46 -8.91 -8.41 0.53
CA ASP A 46 -8.87 -8.14 -0.93
C ASP A 46 -7.43 -7.96 -1.42
N VAL A 47 -6.64 -7.15 -0.72
CA VAL A 47 -5.22 -6.91 -1.04
C VAL A 47 -4.43 -8.22 -1.03
N GLU A 48 -4.55 -9.01 0.05
CA GLU A 48 -3.84 -10.30 0.15
C GLU A 48 -4.26 -11.26 -0.96
N ARG A 49 -5.54 -11.33 -1.30
CA ARG A 49 -6.03 -12.19 -2.38
C ARG A 49 -5.39 -11.83 -3.71
N ARG A 50 -5.29 -10.53 -4.04
CA ARG A 50 -4.66 -10.05 -5.28
C ARG A 50 -3.18 -10.38 -5.34
N LEU A 51 -2.46 -10.21 -4.22
CA LEU A 51 -1.03 -10.56 -4.14
C LEU A 51 -0.80 -12.06 -4.27
N ARG A 52 -1.63 -12.90 -3.64
CA ARG A 52 -1.59 -14.36 -3.80
C ARG A 52 -1.82 -14.77 -5.26
N GLN A 53 -2.78 -14.14 -5.95
CA GLN A 53 -3.01 -14.36 -7.39
C GLN A 53 -1.82 -13.93 -8.27
N ALA A 54 -1.00 -12.98 -7.80
CA ALA A 54 0.23 -12.60 -8.49
C ALA A 54 1.34 -13.65 -8.35
N GLY A 55 1.26 -14.54 -7.36
CA GLY A 55 2.25 -15.58 -7.05
C GLY A 55 3.08 -15.29 -5.79
N LEU A 56 2.72 -14.26 -5.01
CA LEU A 56 3.38 -13.95 -3.74
C LEU A 56 2.78 -14.82 -2.61
N SER A 57 3.65 -15.35 -1.75
CA SER A 57 3.23 -16.01 -0.51
C SER A 57 2.96 -14.95 0.55
N ILE A 58 1.77 -14.99 1.15
CA ILE A 58 1.37 -14.03 2.19
C ILE A 58 1.34 -14.69 3.56
N THR A 59 2.23 -14.29 4.46
CA THR A 59 2.39 -14.83 5.81
C THR A 59 2.59 -13.72 6.83
N PRO A 60 2.02 -13.80 8.05
CA PRO A 60 2.13 -12.74 9.05
C PRO A 60 3.57 -12.48 9.52
N ASP A 61 4.44 -13.50 9.49
CA ASP A 61 5.81 -13.44 10.02
C ASP A 61 6.87 -12.98 8.97
N ALA A 62 6.45 -12.40 7.85
CA ALA A 62 7.38 -11.99 6.81
C ALA A 62 8.07 -10.66 7.16
N ASP A 63 9.37 -10.56 6.87
CA ASP A 63 10.16 -9.34 7.12
C ASP A 63 9.77 -8.16 6.21
N ALA A 64 9.30 -8.47 5.00
CA ALA A 64 8.78 -7.50 4.05
C ALA A 64 7.25 -7.43 4.15
N TYR A 65 6.68 -6.24 4.06
CA TYR A 65 5.23 -6.06 4.12
C TYR A 65 4.72 -4.95 3.21
N LEU A 66 3.57 -5.19 2.58
CA LEU A 66 2.85 -4.15 1.86
C LEU A 66 2.00 -3.36 2.85
N TYR A 67 2.40 -2.12 3.10
CA TYR A 67 1.69 -1.18 3.95
C TYR A 67 0.63 -0.44 3.12
N VAL A 68 -0.61 -0.44 3.60
CA VAL A 68 -1.73 0.29 3.01
C VAL A 68 -2.24 1.28 4.03
N HIS A 69 -2.11 2.56 3.72
CA HIS A 69 -2.56 3.65 4.56
C HIS A 69 -3.62 4.48 3.84
N VAL A 70 -4.75 4.67 4.51
CA VAL A 70 -5.85 5.50 4.01
C VAL A 70 -6.23 6.49 5.09
N THR A 71 -6.06 7.78 4.79
CA THR A 71 -6.53 8.85 5.66
C THR A 71 -7.63 9.61 4.95
N VAL A 72 -8.72 9.87 5.66
CA VAL A 72 -9.81 10.75 5.22
C VAL A 72 -10.02 11.82 6.28
N ALA A 73 -10.08 13.08 5.88
CA ALA A 73 -10.44 14.17 6.77
C ALA A 73 -11.88 14.62 6.51
N ASP A 74 -12.59 14.99 7.58
CA ASP A 74 -13.90 15.65 7.52
C ASP A 74 -13.70 17.17 7.63
N PRO A 75 -13.82 17.93 6.54
CA PRO A 75 -13.65 19.38 6.54
C PRO A 75 -14.92 20.12 7.04
N GLY A 76 -15.97 19.39 7.42
CA GLY A 76 -17.27 19.93 7.81
C GLY A 76 -18.33 19.84 6.70
N ALA A 77 -19.57 20.13 7.07
CA ALA A 77 -20.73 19.91 6.22
C ALA A 77 -20.65 20.66 4.87
N SER A 78 -21.11 19.99 3.80
CA SER A 78 -21.22 20.51 2.42
C SER A 78 -19.93 20.58 1.59
N LEU A 79 -18.78 20.16 2.14
CA LEU A 79 -17.52 20.08 1.40
C LEU A 79 -17.19 18.63 1.01
N PRO A 80 -16.55 18.37 -0.14
CA PRO A 80 -16.01 17.05 -0.46
C PRO A 80 -14.95 16.63 0.57
N LEU A 81 -14.92 15.34 0.90
CA LEU A 81 -13.97 14.73 1.82
C LEU A 81 -12.60 14.58 1.14
N PRO A 82 -11.56 15.30 1.58
CA PRO A 82 -10.20 15.02 1.17
C PRO A 82 -9.74 13.68 1.73
N TYR A 83 -9.05 12.93 0.89
CA TYR A 83 -8.46 11.66 1.27
C TYR A 83 -7.08 11.48 0.65
N VAL A 84 -6.24 10.71 1.33
CA VAL A 84 -4.97 10.20 0.84
C VAL A 84 -5.02 8.69 0.90
N VAL A 85 -4.61 8.05 -0.18
CA VAL A 85 -4.24 6.63 -0.18
C VAL A 85 -2.75 6.55 -0.47
N ASP A 86 -2.04 5.80 0.36
CA ASP A 86 -0.64 5.43 0.20
C ASP A 86 -0.53 3.90 0.25
N VAL A 87 0.22 3.34 -0.69
CA VAL A 87 0.61 1.94 -0.70
C VAL A 87 2.11 1.87 -0.87
N SER A 88 2.79 1.26 0.10
CA SER A 88 4.24 1.23 0.20
C SER A 88 4.73 -0.18 0.52
N LEU A 89 5.73 -0.68 -0.20
CA LEU A 89 6.45 -1.88 0.21
C LEU A 89 7.53 -1.49 1.21
N MET A 90 7.43 -2.02 2.42
CA MET A 90 8.41 -1.85 3.49
C MET A 90 9.34 -3.07 3.50
N GLN A 91 10.64 -2.82 3.53
CA GLN A 91 11.67 -3.86 3.60
C GLN A 91 12.76 -3.47 4.60
N GLU A 92 13.47 -4.49 5.08
CA GLU A 92 14.71 -4.30 5.82
C GLU A 92 15.79 -3.68 4.94
N VAL A 93 16.43 -2.62 5.43
CA VAL A 93 17.51 -1.93 4.76
C VAL A 93 18.73 -1.77 5.67
N THR A 94 19.92 -1.77 5.06
CA THR A 94 21.17 -1.49 5.78
C THR A 94 21.80 -0.22 5.23
N LEU A 95 22.24 0.67 6.13
CA LEU A 95 22.99 1.86 5.74
C LEU A 95 24.46 1.51 5.52
N PRO A 96 25.08 1.89 4.38
CA PRO A 96 26.48 1.55 4.06
C PRO A 96 27.50 2.01 5.10
N ARG A 97 27.16 3.02 5.92
CA ARG A 97 28.01 3.54 7.00
C ARG A 97 28.11 2.59 8.20
N GLY A 98 27.41 1.44 8.19
CA GLY A 98 27.52 0.41 9.22
C GLY A 98 26.72 0.72 10.50
N VAL A 99 25.57 1.40 10.37
CA VAL A 99 24.68 1.61 11.51
C VAL A 99 24.14 0.26 11.99
N LYS A 100 24.42 -0.10 13.25
CA LYS A 100 23.92 -1.33 13.88
C LYS A 100 22.83 -0.97 14.87
N THR A 101 21.60 -1.41 14.59
CA THR A 101 20.45 -1.29 15.49
C THR A 101 20.06 -2.66 16.02
N ARG A 102 19.35 -2.70 17.17
CA ARG A 102 18.83 -3.97 17.71
C ARG A 102 17.68 -4.53 16.86
N THR A 103 16.95 -3.65 16.20
CA THR A 103 15.86 -3.97 15.26
C THR A 103 16.28 -3.48 13.88
N PRO A 104 16.18 -4.31 12.82
CA PRO A 104 16.46 -3.88 11.45
C PRO A 104 15.70 -2.60 11.07
N LEU A 105 16.32 -1.75 10.25
CA LEU A 105 15.65 -0.56 9.74
C LEU A 105 14.63 -0.99 8.68
N GLN A 106 13.38 -0.60 8.85
CA GLN A 106 12.31 -0.80 7.89
C GLN A 106 12.10 0.50 7.11
N CYS A 107 12.20 0.45 5.78
CA CYS A 107 12.04 1.62 4.93
C CYS A 107 11.21 1.30 3.69
N PRO A 108 10.46 2.28 3.15
CA PRO A 108 9.77 2.11 1.89
C PRO A 108 10.81 2.01 0.77
N THR A 109 10.80 0.89 0.04
CA THR A 109 11.65 0.65 -1.12
C THR A 109 10.91 0.80 -2.45
N TRP A 110 9.57 0.75 -2.38
CA TRP A 110 8.65 1.07 -3.46
C TRP A 110 7.41 1.73 -2.87
N SER A 111 6.83 2.73 -3.54
CA SER A 111 5.60 3.37 -3.06
C SER A 111 4.82 4.10 -4.14
N VAL A 112 3.51 4.20 -3.93
CA VAL A 112 2.61 5.04 -4.71
C VAL A 112 1.58 5.69 -3.79
N ASN A 113 1.28 6.96 -4.05
CA ASN A 113 0.21 7.64 -3.34
C ASN A 113 -0.60 8.56 -4.25
N ARG A 114 -1.79 8.93 -3.75
CA ARG A 114 -2.64 9.94 -4.38
C ARG A 114 -3.49 10.65 -3.36
N LEU A 115 -3.53 11.97 -3.52
CA LEU A 115 -4.51 12.85 -2.89
C LEU A 115 -5.75 12.94 -3.78
N GLY A 116 -6.93 12.89 -3.16
CA GLY A 116 -8.20 13.03 -3.86
C GLY A 116 -9.26 13.74 -3.03
N LEU A 117 -10.38 14.01 -3.68
CA LEU A 117 -11.61 14.52 -3.09
C LEU A 117 -12.74 13.55 -3.45
N ALA A 118 -13.60 13.25 -2.51
CA ALA A 118 -14.77 12.40 -2.72
C ALA A 118 -15.99 12.96 -1.99
N THR A 119 -17.17 12.78 -2.57
CA THR A 119 -18.41 12.92 -1.81
C THR A 119 -18.62 11.69 -0.94
N SER A 120 -19.30 11.83 0.20
CA SER A 120 -19.51 10.73 1.16
C SER A 120 -20.15 9.49 0.53
N ASN A 121 -21.09 9.66 -0.40
CA ASN A 121 -21.75 8.56 -1.10
C ASN A 121 -20.86 7.80 -2.11
N ARG A 122 -19.72 8.37 -2.52
CA ARG A 122 -18.76 7.73 -3.44
C ARG A 122 -17.47 7.31 -2.75
N LEU A 123 -17.20 7.83 -1.55
CA LEU A 123 -15.92 7.64 -0.86
C LEU A 123 -15.55 6.17 -0.71
N ARG A 124 -16.46 5.32 -0.21
CA ARG A 124 -16.19 3.88 -0.05
C ARG A 124 -15.68 3.22 -1.34
N ALA A 125 -16.44 3.36 -2.43
CA ALA A 125 -16.07 2.75 -3.70
C ALA A 125 -14.73 3.32 -4.22
N LEU A 126 -14.57 4.64 -4.13
CA LEU A 126 -13.34 5.31 -4.56
C LEU A 126 -12.10 4.85 -3.78
N LEU A 127 -12.21 4.63 -2.47
CA LEU A 127 -11.10 4.13 -1.64
C LEU A 127 -10.73 2.69 -2.02
N SER A 128 -11.72 1.80 -2.14
CA SER A 128 -11.48 0.41 -2.55
C SER A 128 -10.85 0.34 -3.94
N ASP A 129 -11.39 1.07 -4.92
CA ASP A 129 -10.85 1.10 -6.28
C ASP A 129 -9.43 1.68 -6.31
N ARG A 130 -9.16 2.70 -5.49
CA ARG A 130 -7.86 3.35 -5.40
C ARG A 130 -6.79 2.41 -4.84
N VAL A 131 -7.08 1.73 -3.74
CA VAL A 131 -6.16 0.75 -3.15
C VAL A 131 -5.90 -0.38 -4.15
N ASN A 132 -6.94 -0.86 -4.81
CA ASN A 132 -6.82 -1.91 -5.81
C ASN A 132 -5.97 -1.50 -7.02
N GLU A 133 -6.15 -0.29 -7.55
CA GLU A 133 -5.30 0.26 -8.61
C GLU A 133 -3.81 0.27 -8.20
N PHE A 134 -3.52 0.61 -6.94
CA PHE A 134 -2.15 0.68 -6.43
C PHE A 134 -1.53 -0.69 -6.18
N VAL A 135 -2.32 -1.66 -5.70
CA VAL A 135 -1.87 -3.05 -5.59
C VAL A 135 -1.60 -3.64 -6.98
N ASP A 136 -2.44 -3.34 -7.98
CA ASP A 136 -2.22 -3.80 -9.35
C ASP A 136 -0.95 -3.15 -9.96
N GLN A 137 -0.67 -1.89 -9.61
CA GLN A 137 0.58 -1.22 -9.98
C GLN A 137 1.79 -1.88 -9.31
N PHE A 138 1.69 -2.22 -8.02
CA PHE A 138 2.71 -2.98 -7.30
C PHE A 138 2.98 -4.33 -7.98
N VAL A 139 1.92 -5.08 -8.31
CA VAL A 139 2.04 -6.38 -9.00
C VAL A 139 2.71 -6.24 -10.37
N THR A 140 2.42 -5.16 -11.10
CA THR A 140 3.07 -4.85 -12.37
C THR A 140 4.56 -4.58 -12.19
N ALA A 141 4.93 -3.76 -11.20
CA ALA A 141 6.32 -3.48 -10.84
C ALA A 141 7.06 -4.77 -10.43
N TYR A 142 6.45 -5.56 -9.55
CA TYR A 142 6.97 -6.86 -9.09
C TYR A 142 7.28 -7.81 -10.27
N ARG A 143 6.33 -8.00 -11.19
CA ARG A 143 6.49 -8.90 -12.34
C ARG A 143 7.56 -8.41 -13.33
N SER A 144 7.80 -7.10 -13.41
CA SER A 144 8.81 -6.55 -14.31
C SER A 144 10.24 -6.96 -13.95
N VAL A 145 10.48 -7.33 -12.69
CA VAL A 145 11.80 -7.78 -12.20
C VAL A 145 11.79 -9.21 -11.65
N ASN A 146 10.64 -9.88 -11.67
CA ASN A 146 10.46 -11.29 -11.30
C ASN A 146 9.66 -12.03 -12.39
N PRO A 147 10.23 -12.19 -13.61
CA PRO A 147 9.57 -12.94 -14.67
C PRO A 147 9.37 -14.39 -14.26
N ARG A 148 8.22 -14.98 -14.61
CA ARG A 148 8.04 -16.43 -14.49
C ARG A 148 8.99 -17.08 -15.50
N GLY A 149 9.91 -17.91 -15.00
CA GLY A 149 10.77 -18.74 -15.84
C GLY A 149 9.97 -19.71 -16.70
#